data_AF-A0A520C4D8-F1
#
_entry.id   AF-A0A520C4D8-F1
#
_cell.length_a   1.000
_cell.length_b   1.000
_cell.length_c   1.000
_cell.angle_alpha   90.00
_cell.angle_beta   90.00
_cell.angle_gamma   90.00
#
_symmetry.space_group_name_H-M   'P 1'
#
loop_
_entity.id
_entity.type
_entity.pdbx_description
1 polymer ?
#
loop_
_entity_poly.entity_id
_entity_poly.type
_entity_poly.pdbx_seq_one_letter_code
_entity_poly.pdbx_strand_id
1 'polypeptide(L)'
;MHSSNVIKAVCVTAELCGRTFTEPAARVFCDDLAAYPEDAVMVALGRCRREVKGMLTTQDVISRLDDGRPGVEEAWAQIPTGEDDTIVWTAEMAEAHAACAPLLAEGDRIGARMCFKEVYTKAVQRAVSAGQPVEWVTSLGWDLEKRKRVLLAAVKAGKLPALAAREECPALPLTTVEKLALPAPDPVRKESVREKLAQFAQAKTTADPADPKAWARELKRRDEAGEDLTIEQRDSYKRALHYASDDSALFGPSMAIPVEAFPPGMRAERAAAYRRAEGRAIEQGDRE
;
A
#
# COMPACT_ATOMS: atom_id res chain seq x y z
N MET A 1 -16.96 9.00 -34.62
CA MET A 1 -16.06 9.55 -35.66
C MET A 1 -14.66 9.48 -35.09
N HIS A 2 -13.78 8.67 -35.68
CA HIS A 2 -12.38 8.62 -35.26
C HIS A 2 -11.74 10.01 -35.44
N SER A 3 -10.99 10.45 -34.42
CA SER A 3 -10.23 11.69 -34.49
C SER A 3 -9.32 11.66 -35.71
N SER A 4 -9.19 12.81 -36.40
CA SER A 4 -8.29 12.95 -37.56
C SER A 4 -6.84 12.52 -37.24
N ASN A 5 -6.46 12.53 -35.96
CA ASN A 5 -5.15 12.12 -35.48
C ASN A 5 -4.90 10.61 -35.60
N VAL A 6 -5.87 9.75 -35.27
CA VAL A 6 -5.70 8.29 -35.34
C VAL A 6 -5.53 7.83 -36.78
N ILE A 7 -6.35 8.37 -37.70
CA ILE A 7 -6.26 8.05 -39.13
C ILE A 7 -4.87 8.40 -39.68
N LYS A 8 -4.35 9.58 -39.35
CA LYS A 8 -2.99 9.99 -39.73
C LYS A 8 -1.94 9.05 -39.14
N ALA A 9 -2.07 8.67 -37.88
CA ALA A 9 -1.13 7.79 -37.20
C ALA A 9 -1.10 6.38 -37.81
N VAL A 10 -2.26 5.85 -38.22
CA VAL A 10 -2.36 4.57 -38.94
C VAL A 10 -1.67 4.67 -40.29
N CYS A 11 -1.95 5.70 -41.10
CA CYS A 11 -1.29 5.88 -42.39
C CYS A 11 0.23 5.96 -42.26
N VAL A 12 0.74 6.78 -41.35
CA VAL A 12 2.19 6.93 -41.10
C VAL A 12 2.81 5.61 -40.64
N THR A 13 2.12 4.87 -39.75
CA THR A 13 2.64 3.59 -39.25
C THR A 13 2.66 2.54 -40.36
N ALA A 14 1.61 2.47 -41.19
CA ALA A 14 1.58 1.58 -42.34
C ALA A 14 2.72 1.89 -43.34
N GLU A 15 2.96 3.18 -43.63
CA GLU A 15 4.02 3.62 -44.53
C GLU A 15 5.41 3.21 -44.03
N LEU A 16 5.67 3.38 -42.74
CA LEU A 16 6.91 2.93 -42.10
C LEU A 16 7.05 1.41 -42.09
N CYS A 17 5.93 0.69 -42.03
CA CYS A 17 5.85 -0.76 -42.16
C CYS A 17 5.88 -1.24 -43.63
N GLY A 18 6.08 -0.34 -44.60
CA GLY A 18 6.35 -0.68 -45.99
C GLY A 18 5.11 -0.79 -46.90
N ARG A 19 3.95 -0.27 -46.50
CA ARG A 19 2.83 -0.02 -47.44
C ARG A 19 2.12 1.29 -47.17
N THR A 20 1.58 1.89 -48.23
CA THR A 20 0.70 3.05 -48.10
C THR A 20 -0.76 2.58 -48.02
N PHE A 21 -1.49 3.05 -47.01
CA PHE A 21 -2.94 2.86 -46.96
C PHE A 21 -3.64 4.01 -47.69
N THR A 22 -4.62 3.66 -48.52
CA THR A 22 -5.54 4.65 -49.07
C THR A 22 -6.45 5.16 -47.96
N GLU A 23 -7.01 6.37 -48.13
CA GLU A 23 -7.89 6.95 -47.12
C GLU A 23 -9.08 6.04 -46.74
N PRO A 24 -9.77 5.36 -47.68
CA PRO A 24 -10.82 4.40 -47.33
C PRO A 24 -10.29 3.20 -46.53
N ALA A 25 -9.11 2.67 -46.87
CA ALA A 25 -8.51 1.55 -46.16
C ALA A 25 -8.12 1.93 -44.72
N ALA A 26 -7.56 3.13 -44.53
CA ALA A 26 -7.22 3.65 -43.20
C ALA A 26 -8.47 3.89 -42.34
N ARG A 27 -9.60 4.31 -42.95
CA ARG A 27 -10.88 4.45 -42.24
C ARG A 27 -11.39 3.11 -41.72
N VAL A 28 -11.44 2.09 -42.58
CA VAL A 28 -11.86 0.74 -42.16
C VAL A 28 -10.94 0.21 -41.06
N PHE A 29 -9.63 0.39 -41.19
CA PHE A 29 -8.68 -0.01 -40.16
C PHE A 29 -8.91 0.70 -38.81
N CYS A 30 -9.28 1.99 -38.84
CA CYS A 30 -9.65 2.71 -37.63
C CYS A 30 -10.99 2.24 -37.07
N ASP A 31 -11.95 1.91 -37.93
CA ASP A 31 -13.26 1.40 -37.53
C ASP A 31 -13.14 0.04 -36.82
N ASP A 32 -12.20 -0.81 -37.23
CA ASP A 32 -11.88 -2.06 -36.51
C ASP A 32 -11.28 -1.80 -35.11
N LEU A 33 -10.66 -0.64 -34.90
CA LEU A 33 -10.07 -0.22 -33.62
C LEU A 33 -11.00 0.66 -32.78
N ALA A 34 -12.22 0.92 -33.24
CA ALA A 34 -13.16 1.86 -32.61
C ALA A 34 -13.58 1.49 -31.19
N ALA A 35 -13.47 0.20 -30.84
CA ALA A 35 -13.79 -0.30 -29.51
C ALA A 35 -12.74 0.09 -28.45
N TYR A 36 -11.55 0.55 -28.86
CA TYR A 36 -10.44 0.82 -27.97
C TYR A 36 -10.22 2.32 -27.73
N PRO A 37 -9.75 2.72 -26.54
CA PRO A 37 -9.40 4.12 -26.26
C PRO A 37 -8.34 4.68 -27.23
N GLU A 38 -8.55 5.90 -27.70
CA GLU A 38 -7.67 6.55 -28.70
C GLU A 38 -6.22 6.67 -28.22
N ASP A 39 -6.01 7.00 -26.95
CA ASP A 39 -4.71 7.08 -26.30
C ASP A 39 -3.98 5.72 -26.30
N ALA A 40 -4.70 4.64 -25.98
CA ALA A 40 -4.15 3.28 -26.01
C ALA A 40 -3.73 2.88 -27.43
N VAL A 41 -4.57 3.18 -28.43
CA VAL A 41 -4.28 2.93 -29.86
C VAL A 41 -3.04 3.68 -30.31
N MET A 42 -2.90 4.96 -29.93
CA MET A 42 -1.74 5.77 -30.29
C MET A 42 -0.42 5.21 -29.71
N VAL A 43 -0.45 4.75 -28.46
CA VAL A 43 0.69 4.08 -27.82
C VAL A 43 1.02 2.77 -28.52
N ALA A 44 0.01 1.95 -28.83
CA ALA A 44 0.18 0.68 -29.53
C ALA A 44 0.76 0.87 -30.94
N LEU A 45 0.29 1.85 -31.71
CA LEU A 45 0.87 2.23 -33.01
C LEU A 45 2.34 2.67 -32.86
N GLY A 46 2.67 3.38 -31.78
CA GLY A 46 4.06 3.73 -31.45
C GLY A 46 4.98 2.54 -31.16
N ARG A 47 4.44 1.46 -30.59
CA ARG A 47 5.16 0.18 -30.46
C ARG A 47 5.27 -0.55 -31.80
N CYS A 48 4.19 -0.56 -32.59
CA CYS A 48 4.18 -1.17 -33.92
C CYS A 48 5.31 -0.65 -34.82
N ARG A 49 5.55 0.67 -34.84
CA ARG A 49 6.64 1.31 -35.60
C ARG A 49 8.04 0.79 -35.27
N ARG A 50 8.26 0.24 -34.06
CA ARG A 50 9.57 -0.24 -33.60
C ARG A 50 9.74 -1.74 -33.76
N GLU A 51 8.64 -2.49 -33.67
CA GLU A 51 8.67 -3.95 -33.53
C GLU A 51 8.14 -4.71 -34.75
N VAL A 52 7.16 -4.14 -35.46
CA VAL A 52 6.52 -4.81 -36.61
C VAL A 52 7.48 -4.74 -37.80
N LYS A 53 7.91 -5.91 -38.26
CA LYS A 53 8.76 -6.08 -39.44
C LYS A 53 7.89 -6.60 -40.58
N GLY A 54 7.53 -5.73 -41.51
CA GLY A 54 6.65 -6.06 -42.62
C GLY A 54 5.25 -5.49 -42.42
N MET A 55 4.23 -6.20 -42.92
CA MET A 55 2.91 -5.61 -43.04
C MET A 55 2.21 -5.41 -41.68
N LEU A 56 1.88 -4.15 -41.36
CA LEU A 56 0.96 -3.77 -40.32
C LEU A 56 -0.43 -4.40 -40.53
N THR A 57 -0.83 -5.23 -39.59
CA THR A 57 -2.20 -5.78 -39.49
C THR A 57 -2.93 -5.19 -38.28
N THR A 58 -4.26 -5.31 -38.26
CA THR A 58 -5.06 -4.90 -37.08
C THR A 58 -4.65 -5.70 -35.84
N GLN A 59 -4.32 -6.99 -36.02
CA GLN A 59 -3.84 -7.86 -34.95
C GLN A 59 -2.53 -7.34 -34.33
N ASP A 60 -1.61 -6.76 -35.13
CA ASP A 60 -0.36 -6.20 -34.60
C ASP A 60 -0.59 -5.04 -33.64
N VAL A 61 -1.63 -4.25 -33.90
CA VAL A 61 -2.03 -3.13 -33.04
C VAL A 61 -2.73 -3.69 -31.80
N ILE A 62 -3.72 -4.57 -31.97
CA ILE A 62 -4.51 -5.15 -30.88
C ILE A 62 -3.61 -5.90 -29.89
N SER A 63 -2.65 -6.69 -30.36
CA SER A 63 -1.73 -7.44 -29.49
C SER A 63 -0.78 -6.55 -28.67
N ARG A 64 -0.72 -5.25 -28.99
CA ARG A 64 0.15 -4.26 -28.34
C ARG A 64 -0.63 -3.21 -27.57
N LEU A 65 -1.96 -3.27 -27.58
CA LEU A 65 -2.80 -2.46 -26.72
C LEU A 65 -2.56 -2.85 -25.26
N ASP A 66 -2.50 -1.83 -24.42
CA ASP A 66 -2.56 -2.03 -22.98
C ASP A 66 -4.01 -1.91 -22.55
N ASP A 67 -4.61 -3.05 -22.22
CA ASP A 67 -6.01 -3.20 -21.84
C ASP A 67 -6.22 -2.95 -20.33
N GLY A 68 -5.17 -2.52 -19.62
CA GLY A 68 -5.18 -2.28 -18.17
C GLY A 68 -5.18 -3.55 -17.33
N ARG A 69 -5.25 -4.74 -17.95
CA ARG A 69 -5.11 -6.05 -17.29
C ARG A 69 -3.64 -6.31 -16.94
N PRO A 70 -3.34 -6.85 -15.74
CA PRO A 70 -1.96 -7.13 -15.33
C PRO A 70 -1.34 -8.24 -16.19
N GLY A 71 -0.02 -8.18 -16.37
CA GLY A 71 0.70 -9.28 -17.02
C GLY A 71 0.60 -10.58 -16.21
N VAL A 72 0.77 -11.74 -16.85
CA VAL A 72 0.60 -13.06 -16.19
C VAL A 72 1.38 -13.17 -14.88
N GLU A 73 2.64 -12.73 -14.87
CA GLU A 73 3.52 -12.83 -13.69
C GLU A 73 3.16 -11.83 -12.60
N GLU A 74 2.70 -10.64 -12.99
CA GLU A 74 2.20 -9.62 -12.06
C GLU A 74 0.87 -10.07 -11.44
N ALA A 75 -0.01 -10.69 -12.23
CA ALA A 75 -1.25 -11.28 -11.78
C ALA A 75 -0.99 -12.42 -10.79
N TRP A 76 -0.05 -13.32 -11.10
CA TRP A 76 0.35 -14.40 -10.21
C TRP A 76 0.92 -13.90 -8.88
N ALA A 77 1.74 -12.84 -8.91
CA ALA A 77 2.32 -12.24 -7.70
C ALA A 77 1.27 -11.61 -6.77
N GLN A 78 0.09 -11.27 -7.31
CA GLN A 78 -1.01 -10.72 -6.51
C GLN A 78 -1.85 -11.81 -5.83
N ILE A 79 -1.87 -13.04 -6.37
CA ILE A 79 -2.75 -14.13 -5.90
C ILE A 79 -2.56 -14.39 -4.39
N PRO A 80 -3.66 -14.43 -3.60
CA PRO A 80 -3.57 -14.65 -2.17
C PRO A 80 -3.08 -16.06 -1.86
N THR A 81 -2.34 -16.21 -0.77
CA THR A 81 -1.89 -17.53 -0.30
C THR A 81 -2.77 -18.13 0.77
N GLY A 82 -3.57 -17.29 1.46
CA GLY A 82 -4.49 -17.70 2.51
C GLY A 82 -5.82 -16.96 2.43
N GLU A 83 -6.82 -17.47 3.15
CA GLU A 83 -8.15 -16.87 3.25
C GLU A 83 -8.18 -15.57 4.09
N ASP A 84 -7.07 -15.26 4.78
CA ASP A 84 -6.87 -14.02 5.50
C ASP A 84 -6.56 -12.83 4.58
N ASP A 85 -6.01 -13.11 3.40
CA ASP A 85 -5.60 -12.10 2.45
C ASP A 85 -6.80 -11.55 1.65
N THR A 86 -6.85 -10.23 1.55
CA THR A 86 -7.78 -9.53 0.64
C THR A 86 -7.09 -9.30 -0.70
N ILE A 87 -7.82 -9.49 -1.80
CA ILE A 87 -7.31 -9.23 -3.15
C ILE A 87 -8.31 -8.41 -3.97
N VAL A 88 -7.77 -7.55 -4.83
CA VAL A 88 -8.49 -6.89 -5.93
C VAL A 88 -7.93 -7.45 -7.23
N TRP A 89 -8.71 -8.25 -7.92
CA TRP A 89 -8.30 -8.97 -9.12
C TRP A 89 -9.31 -8.80 -10.25
N THR A 90 -8.95 -9.21 -11.46
CA THR A 90 -9.91 -9.22 -12.57
C THR A 90 -10.73 -10.51 -12.57
N ALA A 91 -11.85 -10.54 -13.30
CA ALA A 91 -12.65 -11.75 -13.46
C ALA A 91 -11.83 -12.92 -14.03
N GLU A 92 -10.91 -12.65 -14.96
CA GLU A 92 -10.03 -13.67 -15.56
C GLU A 92 -8.98 -14.21 -14.57
N MET A 93 -8.48 -13.36 -13.67
CA MET A 93 -7.62 -13.79 -12.58
C MET A 93 -8.37 -14.72 -11.62
N ALA A 94 -9.63 -14.41 -11.31
CA ALA A 94 -10.47 -15.26 -10.46
C ALA A 94 -10.77 -16.62 -11.12
N GLU A 95 -11.08 -16.65 -12.42
CA GLU A 95 -11.26 -17.90 -13.21
C GLU A 95 -9.97 -18.75 -13.16
N ALA A 96 -8.82 -18.13 -13.40
CA ALA A 96 -7.53 -18.82 -13.36
C ALA A 96 -7.17 -19.32 -11.95
N HIS A 97 -7.45 -18.53 -10.91
CA HIS A 97 -7.22 -18.93 -9.53
C HIS A 97 -8.10 -20.12 -9.13
N ALA A 98 -9.38 -20.10 -9.50
CA ALA A 98 -10.29 -21.21 -9.21
C ALA A 98 -9.82 -22.53 -9.86
N ALA A 99 -9.26 -22.46 -11.07
CA ALA A 99 -8.72 -23.63 -11.75
C ALA A 99 -7.46 -24.21 -11.07
N CYS A 100 -6.59 -23.37 -10.50
CA CYS A 100 -5.36 -23.81 -9.83
C CYS A 100 -5.51 -24.02 -8.31
N ALA A 101 -6.64 -23.63 -7.71
CA ALA A 101 -6.95 -23.82 -6.29
C ALA A 101 -6.69 -25.24 -5.74
N PRO A 102 -7.07 -26.35 -6.41
CA PRO A 102 -6.77 -27.69 -5.90
C PRO A 102 -5.27 -27.96 -5.79
N LEU A 103 -4.47 -27.51 -6.77
CA LEU A 103 -3.00 -27.67 -6.75
C LEU A 103 -2.36 -26.84 -5.63
N LEU A 104 -2.90 -25.65 -5.37
CA LEU A 104 -2.48 -24.82 -4.23
C LEU A 104 -2.80 -25.49 -2.89
N ALA A 105 -3.96 -26.13 -2.77
CA ALA A 105 -4.36 -26.86 -1.56
C ALA A 105 -3.48 -28.10 -1.31
N GLU A 106 -3.01 -28.76 -2.38
CA GLU A 106 -2.04 -29.85 -2.32
C GLU A 106 -0.59 -29.39 -2.04
N GLY A 107 -0.33 -28.07 -2.11
CA GLY A 107 0.98 -27.47 -1.90
C GLY A 107 1.88 -27.45 -3.14
N ASP A 108 1.40 -27.90 -4.31
CA ASP A 108 2.13 -27.83 -5.58
C ASP A 108 2.05 -26.42 -6.19
N ARG A 109 2.91 -25.52 -5.69
CA ARG A 109 2.97 -24.14 -6.18
C ARG A 109 3.47 -24.03 -7.62
N ILE A 110 4.27 -24.99 -8.10
CA ILE A 110 4.83 -24.94 -9.46
C ILE A 110 3.74 -25.35 -10.46
N GLY A 111 3.06 -26.46 -10.19
CA GLY A 111 1.91 -26.90 -10.96
C GLY A 111 0.80 -25.85 -10.96
N ALA A 112 0.50 -25.26 -9.81
CA ALA A 112 -0.49 -24.19 -9.70
C ALA A 112 -0.13 -22.97 -10.57
N ARG A 113 1.13 -22.52 -10.54
CA ARG A 113 1.58 -21.40 -11.38
C ARG A 113 1.46 -21.71 -12.87
N MET A 114 1.83 -22.92 -13.28
CA MET A 114 1.72 -23.35 -14.68
C MET A 114 0.25 -23.40 -15.14
N CYS A 115 -0.63 -23.97 -14.31
CA CYS A 115 -2.07 -24.00 -14.53
C CYS A 115 -2.64 -22.58 -14.63
N PHE A 116 -2.31 -21.71 -13.67
CA PHE A 116 -2.74 -20.31 -13.65
C PHE A 116 -2.33 -19.57 -14.92
N LYS A 117 -1.05 -19.68 -15.33
CA LYS A 117 -0.54 -19.05 -16.54
C LYS A 117 -1.31 -19.46 -17.78
N GLU A 118 -1.59 -20.76 -17.93
CA GLU A 118 -2.30 -21.27 -19.10
C GLU A 118 -3.76 -20.79 -19.12
N VAL A 119 -4.47 -20.89 -18.00
CA VAL A 119 -5.88 -20.51 -17.91
C VAL A 119 -6.05 -18.99 -18.04
N TYR A 120 -5.24 -18.20 -17.34
CA TYR A 120 -5.28 -16.74 -17.39
C TYR A 120 -5.02 -16.22 -18.80
N THR A 121 -4.00 -16.74 -19.49
CA THR A 121 -3.69 -16.32 -20.87
C THR A 121 -4.86 -16.60 -21.82
N LYS A 122 -5.51 -17.77 -21.69
CA LYS A 122 -6.69 -18.12 -22.50
C LYS A 122 -7.90 -17.26 -22.15
N ALA A 123 -8.14 -16.98 -20.87
CA ALA A 123 -9.24 -16.15 -20.40
C ALA A 123 -9.09 -14.70 -20.89
N VAL A 124 -7.90 -14.12 -20.79
CA VAL A 124 -7.60 -12.78 -21.33
C VAL A 124 -7.80 -12.75 -22.85
N GLN A 125 -7.27 -13.73 -23.60
CA GLN A 125 -7.49 -13.79 -25.04
C GLN A 125 -8.97 -13.87 -25.42
N ARG A 126 -9.76 -14.62 -24.66
CA ARG A 126 -11.21 -14.73 -24.84
C ARG A 126 -11.89 -13.37 -24.60
N ALA A 127 -11.57 -12.70 -23.49
CA ALA A 127 -12.13 -11.40 -23.14
C ALA A 127 -11.77 -10.31 -24.17
N VAL A 128 -10.51 -10.27 -24.60
CA VAL A 128 -10.02 -9.34 -25.64
C VAL A 128 -10.73 -9.59 -26.97
N SER A 129 -10.86 -10.85 -27.39
CA SER A 129 -11.53 -11.21 -28.64
C SER A 129 -13.03 -10.89 -28.62
N ALA A 130 -13.64 -10.93 -27.43
CA ALA A 130 -15.04 -10.56 -27.22
C ALA A 130 -15.25 -9.05 -27.00
N GLY A 131 -14.18 -8.25 -26.94
CA GLY A 131 -14.25 -6.81 -26.66
C GLY A 131 -14.76 -6.49 -25.25
N GLN A 132 -14.55 -7.39 -24.29
CA GLN A 132 -15.03 -7.21 -22.92
C GLN A 132 -14.08 -6.28 -22.13
N PRO A 133 -14.59 -5.17 -21.57
CA PRO A 133 -13.78 -4.28 -20.75
C PRO A 133 -13.29 -5.01 -19.49
N VAL A 134 -12.16 -4.56 -18.93
CA VAL A 134 -11.63 -5.11 -17.68
C VAL A 134 -12.58 -4.82 -16.52
N GLU A 135 -13.04 -5.88 -15.87
CA GLU A 135 -13.83 -5.81 -14.65
C GLU A 135 -12.96 -6.14 -13.44
N TRP A 136 -12.89 -5.21 -12.49
CA TRP A 136 -12.16 -5.39 -11.23
C TRP A 136 -13.11 -5.81 -10.12
N VAL A 137 -12.81 -6.93 -9.48
CA VAL A 137 -13.60 -7.54 -8.42
C VAL A 137 -12.77 -7.67 -7.15
N THR A 138 -13.39 -7.45 -6.00
CA THR A 138 -12.79 -7.58 -4.67
C THR A 138 -13.14 -8.93 -4.06
N SER A 139 -12.13 -9.66 -3.57
CA SER A 139 -12.31 -10.79 -2.67
C SER A 139 -11.80 -10.43 -1.28
N LEU A 140 -12.66 -10.53 -0.27
CA LEU A 140 -12.40 -10.04 1.07
C LEU A 140 -11.84 -11.14 1.96
N GLY A 141 -10.65 -10.90 2.50
CA GLY A 141 -10.09 -11.69 3.60
C GLY A 141 -10.57 -11.17 4.96
N TRP A 142 -10.37 -11.96 6.02
CA TRP A 142 -10.82 -11.60 7.37
C TRP A 142 -9.92 -10.59 8.10
N ASP A 143 -8.65 -10.40 7.66
CA ASP A 143 -7.75 -9.41 8.25
C ASP A 143 -8.11 -7.98 7.80
N LEU A 144 -8.59 -7.17 8.74
CA LEU A 144 -9.04 -5.79 8.50
C LEU A 144 -7.90 -4.84 8.09
N GLU A 145 -6.69 -5.03 8.62
CA GLU A 145 -5.55 -4.16 8.30
C GLU A 145 -5.01 -4.45 6.90
N LYS A 146 -4.89 -5.72 6.54
CA LYS A 146 -4.55 -6.12 5.16
C LYS A 146 -5.61 -5.65 4.17
N ARG A 147 -6.90 -5.84 4.50
CA ARG A 147 -8.02 -5.37 3.69
C ARG A 147 -7.92 -3.87 3.42
N LYS A 148 -7.71 -3.06 4.46
CA LYS A 148 -7.56 -1.61 4.34
C LYS A 148 -6.42 -1.22 3.40
N ARG A 149 -5.25 -1.84 3.54
CA ARG A 149 -4.08 -1.56 2.69
C ARG A 149 -4.32 -1.88 1.22
N VAL A 150 -4.90 -3.05 0.94
CA VAL A 150 -5.18 -3.52 -0.43
C VAL A 150 -6.22 -2.61 -1.10
N LEU A 151 -7.32 -2.29 -0.40
CA LEU A 151 -8.36 -1.42 -0.95
C LEU A 151 -7.86 0.01 -1.18
N LEU A 152 -7.03 0.57 -0.28
CA LEU A 152 -6.39 1.88 -0.50
C LEU A 152 -5.52 1.88 -1.75
N ALA A 153 -4.70 0.84 -1.93
CA ALA A 153 -3.83 0.72 -3.09
C ALA A 153 -4.64 0.62 -4.40
N ALA A 154 -5.73 -0.16 -4.39
CA ALA A 154 -6.60 -0.33 -5.54
C ALA A 154 -7.33 0.97 -5.94
N VAL A 155 -7.82 1.74 -4.95
CA VAL A 155 -8.44 3.05 -5.20
C VAL A 155 -7.41 4.04 -5.74
N LYS A 156 -6.20 4.08 -5.16
CA LYS A 156 -5.12 4.96 -5.65
C LYS A 156 -4.70 4.62 -7.09
N ALA A 157 -4.73 3.33 -7.45
CA ALA A 157 -4.44 2.86 -8.79
C ALA A 157 -5.62 3.04 -9.78
N GLY A 158 -6.77 3.54 -9.33
CA GLY A 158 -7.96 3.70 -10.17
C GLY A 158 -8.66 2.39 -10.57
N LYS A 159 -8.29 1.26 -9.93
CA LYS A 159 -8.87 -0.06 -10.20
C LYS A 159 -10.26 -0.23 -9.57
N LEU A 160 -10.53 0.49 -8.48
CA LEU A 160 -11.82 0.49 -7.79
C LEU A 160 -12.30 1.91 -7.50
N PRO A 161 -13.62 2.17 -7.54
CA PRO A 161 -14.17 3.43 -7.10
C PRO A 161 -14.05 3.57 -5.57
N ALA A 162 -13.67 4.77 -5.12
CA ALA A 162 -13.43 5.05 -3.70
C ALA A 162 -14.65 4.79 -2.80
N LEU A 163 -15.86 4.96 -3.35
CA LEU A 163 -17.11 4.71 -2.63
C LEU A 163 -17.32 3.21 -2.38
N ALA A 164 -17.20 2.36 -3.40
CA ALA A 164 -17.35 0.91 -3.25
C ALA A 164 -16.30 0.33 -2.29
N ALA A 165 -15.04 0.78 -2.39
CA ALA A 165 -14.01 0.35 -1.46
C ALA A 165 -14.37 0.66 0.01
N ARG A 166 -15.02 1.80 0.27
CA ARG A 166 -15.42 2.23 1.61
C ARG A 166 -16.65 1.49 2.14
N GLU A 167 -17.56 1.06 1.26
CA GLU A 167 -18.64 0.14 1.63
C GLU A 167 -18.06 -1.18 2.19
N GLU A 168 -17.01 -1.69 1.55
CA GLU A 168 -16.33 -2.93 1.99
C GLU A 168 -15.40 -2.74 3.21
N CYS A 169 -14.94 -1.51 3.45
CA CYS A 169 -14.11 -1.17 4.59
C CYS A 169 -14.39 0.27 5.09
N PRO A 170 -15.31 0.43 6.08
CA PRO A 170 -15.63 1.73 6.65
C PRO A 170 -14.46 2.45 7.35
N ALA A 171 -13.38 1.73 7.66
CA ALA A 171 -12.15 2.26 8.25
C ALA A 171 -11.26 3.01 7.23
N LEU A 172 -11.65 3.03 5.95
CA LEU A 172 -10.98 3.82 4.92
C LEU A 172 -11.24 5.32 5.10
N PRO A 173 -10.30 6.18 4.66
CA PRO A 173 -10.46 7.62 4.75
C PRO A 173 -11.69 8.07 3.94
N LEU A 174 -12.39 9.08 4.46
CA LEU A 174 -13.55 9.65 3.79
C LEU A 174 -13.20 10.13 2.38
N THR A 175 -14.09 9.84 1.45
CA THR A 175 -14.04 10.36 0.09
C THR A 175 -14.26 11.87 0.09
N THR A 176 -13.89 12.53 -0.99
CA THR A 176 -14.08 13.99 -1.13
C THR A 176 -15.55 14.39 -0.98
N VAL A 177 -16.48 13.58 -1.52
CA VAL A 177 -17.92 13.82 -1.43
C VAL A 177 -18.40 13.74 0.02
N GLU A 178 -17.94 12.76 0.79
CA GLU A 178 -18.29 12.65 2.21
C GLU A 178 -17.66 13.73 3.06
N LYS A 179 -16.42 14.14 2.74
CA LYS A 179 -15.76 15.27 3.38
C LYS A 179 -16.53 16.57 3.20
N LEU A 180 -17.13 16.77 2.03
CA LEU A 180 -17.98 17.92 1.73
C LEU A 180 -19.35 17.84 2.40
N ALA A 181 -19.86 16.62 2.67
CA ALA A 181 -21.11 16.40 3.36
C ALA A 181 -21.03 16.54 4.89
N LEU A 182 -19.81 16.59 5.45
CA LEU A 182 -19.61 16.85 6.87
C LEU A 182 -20.04 18.28 7.23
N PRO A 183 -20.70 18.50 8.38
CA PRO A 183 -21.01 19.84 8.84
C PRO A 183 -19.72 20.64 9.02
N ALA A 184 -19.78 21.94 8.70
CA ALA A 184 -18.66 22.84 8.89
C ALA A 184 -18.14 22.74 10.34
N PRO A 185 -16.81 22.69 10.56
CA PRO A 185 -16.27 22.60 11.90
C PRO A 185 -16.73 23.79 12.75
N ASP A 186 -17.38 23.52 13.88
CA ASP A 186 -17.75 24.56 14.83
C ASP A 186 -16.48 25.27 15.33
N PRO A 187 -16.33 26.59 15.07
CA PRO A 187 -15.11 27.33 15.40
C PRO A 187 -14.86 27.35 16.91
N VAL A 188 -15.91 27.40 17.73
CA VAL A 188 -15.82 27.44 19.19
C VAL A 188 -15.31 26.11 19.72
N ARG A 189 -15.83 25.00 19.19
CA ARG A 189 -15.37 23.66 19.57
C ARG A 189 -13.92 23.44 19.15
N LYS A 190 -13.52 23.93 17.97
CA LYS A 190 -12.13 23.84 17.49
C LYS A 190 -11.15 24.59 18.40
N GLU A 191 -11.49 25.80 18.82
CA GLU A 191 -10.68 26.62 19.74
C GLU A 191 -10.51 25.89 21.10
N SER A 192 -11.60 25.43 21.70
CA SER A 192 -11.57 24.73 22.99
C SER A 192 -10.75 23.42 22.96
N VAL A 193 -10.75 22.70 21.83
CA VAL A 193 -9.94 21.49 21.66
C VAL A 193 -8.46 21.85 21.50
N ARG A 194 -8.13 22.94 20.79
CA ARG A 194 -6.75 23.46 20.68
C ARG A 194 -6.22 23.92 22.02
N GLU A 195 -7.03 24.62 22.81
CA GLU A 195 -6.68 25.03 24.17
C GLU A 195 -6.43 23.82 25.07
N LYS A 196 -7.32 22.81 25.05
CA LYS A 196 -7.10 21.56 25.81
C LYS A 196 -5.83 20.85 25.36
N LEU A 197 -5.58 20.73 24.05
CA LEU A 197 -4.34 20.14 23.52
C LEU A 197 -3.10 20.93 23.94
N ALA A 198 -3.16 22.26 23.93
CA ALA A 198 -2.08 23.12 24.40
C ALA A 198 -1.86 22.97 25.91
N GLN A 199 -2.91 22.85 26.71
CA GLN A 199 -2.83 22.56 28.14
C GLN A 199 -2.22 21.17 28.40
N PHE A 200 -2.60 20.15 27.64
CA PHE A 200 -1.99 18.81 27.74
C PHE A 200 -0.53 18.79 27.26
N ALA A 201 -0.20 19.57 26.23
CA ALA A 201 1.17 19.72 25.75
C ALA A 201 2.02 20.45 26.78
N GLN A 202 1.53 21.56 27.35
CA GLN A 202 2.19 22.29 28.43
C GLN A 202 2.34 21.41 29.67
N ALA A 203 1.29 20.68 30.10
CA ALA A 203 1.39 19.73 31.20
C ALA A 203 2.41 18.61 30.96
N LYS A 204 2.63 18.21 29.69
CA LYS A 204 3.70 17.29 29.29
C LYS A 204 5.08 17.95 29.25
N THR A 205 5.20 19.23 28.88
CA THR A 205 6.46 19.98 28.88
C THR A 205 6.89 20.39 30.30
N THR A 206 5.95 20.70 31.18
CA THR A 206 6.23 20.89 32.63
C THR A 206 6.54 19.55 33.32
N ALA A 207 6.17 18.44 32.67
CA ALA A 207 6.57 17.09 33.03
C ALA A 207 7.62 16.53 32.05
N ASP A 208 8.67 17.29 31.73
CA ASP A 208 9.93 16.70 31.24
C ASP A 208 10.47 15.78 32.36
N PRO A 209 11.07 14.61 32.03
CA PRO A 209 11.11 13.49 32.94
C PRO A 209 11.90 13.90 34.17
N ALA A 210 11.22 13.91 35.33
CA ALA A 210 11.86 13.97 36.62
C ALA A 210 13.11 13.07 36.54
N ASP A 211 14.28 13.71 36.66
CA ASP A 211 15.63 13.18 36.48
C ASP A 211 15.61 11.64 36.30
N PRO A 212 15.95 11.08 35.12
CA PRO A 212 15.84 9.64 34.86
C PRO A 212 16.50 8.75 35.92
N LYS A 213 17.41 9.31 36.73
CA LYS A 213 18.12 8.67 37.84
C LYS A 213 17.63 9.08 39.24
N ALA A 214 16.55 9.86 39.37
CA ALA A 214 15.95 10.28 40.64
C ALA A 214 15.57 9.07 41.51
N TRP A 215 14.94 8.06 40.91
CA TRP A 215 14.60 6.81 41.59
C TRP A 215 15.85 6.07 42.09
N ALA A 216 16.96 6.12 41.36
CA ALA A 216 18.22 5.47 41.73
C ALA A 216 18.93 6.21 42.88
N ARG A 217 18.86 7.56 42.91
CA ARG A 217 19.37 8.38 44.03
C ARG A 217 18.54 8.19 45.31
N GLU A 218 17.22 8.01 45.17
CA GLU A 218 16.33 7.73 46.31
C GLU A 218 16.63 6.35 46.92
N LEU A 219 16.80 5.31 46.10
CA LEU A 219 17.16 3.98 46.59
C LEU A 219 18.55 3.96 47.25
N LYS A 220 19.52 4.73 46.71
CA LYS A 220 20.83 4.91 47.35
C LYS A 220 20.70 5.55 48.74
N ARG A 221 19.87 6.60 48.87
CA ARG A 221 19.63 7.27 50.16
C ARG A 221 19.02 6.31 51.20
N ARG A 222 18.09 5.45 50.77
CA ARG A 222 17.45 4.44 51.64
C ARG A 222 18.41 3.33 52.06
N ASP A 223 19.32 2.93 51.16
CA ASP A 223 20.39 1.97 51.47
C ASP A 223 21.40 2.55 52.46
N GLU A 224 21.79 3.81 52.28
CA GLU A 224 22.67 4.55 53.20
C GLU A 224 22.01 4.83 54.56
N ALA A 225 20.68 4.94 54.59
CA ALA A 225 19.88 5.07 55.82
C ALA A 225 19.68 3.74 56.56
N GLY A 226 20.15 2.61 56.02
CA GLY A 226 20.10 1.29 56.65
C GLY A 226 18.76 0.56 56.54
N GLU A 227 17.92 0.92 55.56
CA GLU A 227 16.70 0.16 55.27
C GLU A 227 17.00 -1.18 54.55
N ASP A 228 16.18 -2.20 54.79
CA ASP A 228 16.31 -3.51 54.14
C ASP A 228 15.84 -3.46 52.68
N LEU A 229 16.78 -3.16 51.78
CA LEU A 229 16.60 -3.31 50.34
C LEU A 229 16.96 -4.72 49.87
N THR A 230 16.21 -5.21 48.88
CA THR A 230 16.53 -6.49 48.24
C THR A 230 17.83 -6.39 47.44
N ILE A 231 18.52 -7.53 47.27
CA ILE A 231 19.79 -7.61 46.51
C ILE A 231 19.62 -7.02 45.10
N GLU A 232 18.48 -7.29 44.46
CA GLU A 232 18.16 -6.78 43.12
C GLU A 232 17.96 -5.27 43.08
N GLN A 233 17.34 -4.69 44.12
CA GLN A 233 17.18 -3.24 44.24
C GLN A 233 18.54 -2.55 44.41
N ARG A 234 19.43 -3.13 45.22
CA ARG A 234 20.80 -2.64 45.39
C ARG A 234 21.60 -2.67 44.08
N ASP A 235 21.51 -3.77 43.34
CA ASP A 235 22.21 -3.90 42.06
C ASP A 235 21.64 -3.01 40.97
N SER A 236 20.32 -2.74 40.98
CA SER A 236 19.67 -1.89 40.00
C SER A 236 20.06 -0.41 40.13
N TYR A 237 20.08 0.14 41.35
CA TYR A 237 20.45 1.55 41.54
C TYR A 237 21.96 1.76 41.31
N LYS A 238 22.80 0.80 41.71
CA LYS A 238 24.26 0.86 41.46
C LYS A 238 24.57 0.84 39.97
N ARG A 239 23.91 -0.05 39.20
CA ARG A 239 24.03 -0.10 37.74
C ARG A 239 23.53 1.19 37.08
N ALA A 240 22.35 1.67 37.47
CA ALA A 240 21.76 2.89 36.91
C ALA A 240 22.60 4.17 37.18
N LEU A 241 23.30 4.24 38.31
CA LEU A 241 24.21 5.36 38.62
C LEU A 241 25.57 5.26 37.90
N HIS A 242 26.02 4.06 37.54
CA HIS A 242 27.28 3.82 36.83
C HIS A 242 27.19 4.10 35.32
N TYR A 243 26.00 4.10 34.72
CA TYR A 243 25.82 4.51 33.32
C TYR A 243 26.08 6.02 33.17
N ALA A 244 27.11 6.42 32.41
CA ALA A 244 27.44 7.83 32.15
C ALA A 244 26.53 8.42 31.05
N SER A 245 26.32 9.74 31.09
CA SER A 245 25.48 10.50 30.14
C SER A 245 25.99 10.51 28.69
N ASP A 246 27.20 10.03 28.44
CA ASP A 246 27.83 10.04 27.11
C ASP A 246 27.35 8.90 26.19
N ASP A 247 26.67 7.87 26.71
CA ASP A 247 26.11 6.76 25.90
C ASP A 247 24.75 7.09 25.25
N SER A 248 24.22 8.30 25.43
CA SER A 248 22.98 8.77 24.80
C SER A 248 23.04 8.82 23.25
N ALA A 249 24.24 8.68 22.67
CA ALA A 249 24.42 8.60 21.22
C ALA A 249 24.01 7.24 20.62
N LEU A 250 24.01 6.15 21.40
CA LEU A 250 23.73 4.79 20.91
C LEU A 250 22.23 4.44 20.95
N PHE A 251 21.47 5.07 21.84
CA PHE A 251 20.05 4.86 22.02
C PHE A 251 19.42 6.24 22.01
N GLY A 252 18.69 6.57 20.93
CA GLY A 252 18.26 7.92 20.59
C GLY A 252 17.62 8.71 21.74
N PRO A 253 17.32 10.01 21.57
CA PRO A 253 17.07 10.99 22.65
C PRO A 253 15.97 10.64 23.67
N SER A 254 15.18 9.58 23.43
CA SER A 254 14.20 9.04 24.38
C SER A 254 14.71 7.93 25.31
N MET A 255 15.86 7.30 25.07
CA MET A 255 16.39 6.19 25.88
C MET A 255 17.67 6.56 26.63
N ALA A 256 17.53 7.23 27.77
CA ALA A 256 18.66 7.55 28.65
C ALA A 256 19.16 6.36 29.51
N ILE A 257 18.37 5.28 29.66
CA ILE A 257 18.70 4.09 30.47
C ILE A 257 18.01 2.85 29.85
N PRO A 258 18.71 1.70 29.67
CA PRO A 258 18.10 0.46 29.17
C PRO A 258 17.08 -0.14 30.15
N VAL A 259 16.01 -0.75 29.62
CA VAL A 259 14.88 -1.29 30.42
C VAL A 259 15.34 -2.32 31.46
N GLU A 260 16.39 -3.06 31.14
CA GLU A 260 16.99 -4.10 31.97
C GLU A 260 17.62 -3.54 33.25
N ALA A 261 18.06 -2.28 33.23
CA ALA A 261 18.67 -1.59 34.36
C ALA A 261 17.63 -1.13 35.41
N PHE A 262 16.34 -1.16 35.09
CA PHE A 262 15.28 -0.84 36.04
C PHE A 262 14.93 -2.04 36.93
N PRO A 263 14.43 -1.83 38.17
CA PRO A 263 13.93 -2.89 39.03
C PRO A 263 12.76 -3.66 38.37
N PRO A 264 12.60 -4.97 38.60
CA PRO A 264 11.60 -5.80 37.93
C PRO A 264 10.17 -5.23 37.96
N GLY A 265 9.75 -4.65 39.09
CA GLY A 265 8.43 -4.03 39.24
C GLY A 265 8.19 -2.77 38.39
N MET A 266 9.24 -2.10 37.92
CA MET A 266 9.16 -0.90 37.09
C MET A 266 9.44 -1.15 35.60
N ARG A 267 9.97 -2.33 35.24
CA ARG A 267 10.33 -2.65 33.85
C ARG A 267 9.14 -2.61 32.90
N ALA A 268 8.00 -3.16 33.30
CA ALA A 268 6.81 -3.23 32.47
C ALA A 268 6.23 -1.84 32.15
N GLU A 269 6.19 -0.96 33.16
CA GLU A 269 5.70 0.41 33.01
C GLU A 269 6.64 1.25 32.13
N ARG A 270 7.95 1.12 32.33
CA ARG A 270 8.95 1.84 31.52
C ARG A 270 9.03 1.32 30.09
N ALA A 271 8.95 0.01 29.87
CA ALA A 271 8.86 -0.58 28.53
C ALA A 271 7.60 -0.13 27.76
N ALA A 272 6.49 0.09 28.45
CA ALA A 272 5.29 0.66 27.85
C ALA A 272 5.45 2.16 27.53
N ALA A 273 6.17 2.91 28.37
CA ALA A 273 6.48 4.32 28.14
C ALA A 273 7.42 4.51 26.93
N TYR A 274 8.45 3.67 26.80
CA TYR A 274 9.40 3.70 25.68
C TYR A 274 8.75 3.37 24.33
N ARG A 275 7.93 2.31 24.26
CA ARG A 275 7.17 1.98 23.02
C ARG A 275 6.26 3.11 22.55
N ARG A 276 5.68 3.88 23.48
CA ARG A 276 4.85 5.07 23.18
C ARG A 276 5.67 6.31 22.76
N ALA A 277 6.97 6.33 23.04
CA ALA A 277 7.89 7.38 22.64
C ALA A 277 8.47 7.08 21.24
N GLU A 278 8.89 5.83 20.99
CA GLU A 278 9.34 5.38 19.67
C GLU A 278 8.25 5.53 18.59
N GLY A 279 7.00 5.16 18.91
CA GLY A 279 5.88 5.38 17.98
C GLY A 279 5.61 6.85 17.62
N ARG A 280 6.00 7.80 18.49
CA ARG A 280 5.88 9.24 18.24
C ARG A 280 7.05 9.82 17.44
N ALA A 281 8.26 9.26 17.60
CA ALA A 281 9.41 9.66 16.80
C ALA A 281 9.25 9.26 15.32
N ILE A 282 8.64 8.09 15.07
CA ILE A 282 8.32 7.63 13.71
C ILE A 282 7.27 8.54 13.04
N GLU A 283 6.25 9.01 13.78
CA GLU A 283 5.24 9.94 13.25
C GLU A 283 5.77 11.36 12.98
N GLN A 284 6.86 11.78 13.64
CA GLN A 284 7.48 13.10 13.43
C GLN A 284 8.55 13.09 12.34
N GLY A 285 9.27 11.97 12.14
CA GLY A 285 10.26 11.84 11.05
C GLY A 285 9.66 11.74 9.64
N ASP A 286 8.39 11.39 9.51
CA ASP A 286 7.65 11.34 8.23
C ASP A 286 7.08 12.70 7.79
N ARG A 287 7.42 13.79 8.51
CA ARG A 287 6.95 15.17 8.22
C ARG A 287 8.08 16.19 7.96
N GLU A 288 9.32 15.75 7.83
CA GLU A 288 10.43 16.55 7.29
C GLU A 288 10.78 16.07 5.88
#